data_AF-A0A2V9CZM1-F1
#
_entry.id   AF-A0A2V9CZM1-F1
#
_cell.length_a   1.000
_cell.length_b   1.000
_cell.length_c   1.000
_cell.angle_alpha   90.00
_cell.angle_beta   90.00
_cell.angle_gamma   90.00
#
_symmetry.space_group_name_H-M   'P 1'
#
loop_
_entity.id
_entity.type
_entity.pdbx_description
1 polymer ?
#
loop_
_entity_poly.entity_id
_entity_poly.type
_entity_poly.pdbx_seq_one_letter_code
_entity_poly.pdbx_strand_id
1 'polypeptide(L)'
;MKIRHELGFERGFIGRFVPGDGTYHPAKFAYGVLQVAVNAGVELYTGVPVRRIHSASDGRHVIQTDGGSLLARSVIVATNAFTHQPFPELGAWRISVQKFGSVRA
;
A
#
# COMPACT_ATOMS: atom_id res chain seq x y z
N MET A 1 -13.56 3.45 28.06
CA MET A 1 -13.56 2.69 26.79
C MET A 1 -12.83 3.53 25.73
N LYS A 2 -11.63 3.11 25.29
CA LYS A 2 -10.64 3.89 24.52
C LYS A 2 -11.18 4.62 23.27
N ILE A 3 -12.08 3.96 22.53
CA ILE A 3 -12.74 4.49 21.32
C ILE A 3 -13.53 5.78 21.58
N ARG A 4 -14.17 5.92 22.76
CA ARG A 4 -14.98 7.11 23.07
C ARG A 4 -14.12 8.36 23.23
N HIS A 5 -12.95 8.21 23.85
CA HIS A 5 -12.02 9.31 24.09
C HIS A 5 -11.25 9.68 22.81
N GLU A 6 -10.75 8.69 22.07
CA GLU A 6 -10.00 8.92 20.82
C GLU A 6 -10.86 9.55 19.71
N LEU A 7 -12.14 9.20 19.65
CA LEU A 7 -13.06 9.71 18.62
C LEU A 7 -13.91 10.89 19.11
N GLY A 8 -13.73 11.36 20.36
CA GLY A 8 -14.44 12.51 20.92
C GLY A 8 -15.93 12.28 21.20
N PHE A 9 -16.35 11.03 21.43
CA PHE A 9 -17.73 10.68 21.80
C PHE A 9 -17.97 10.82 23.31
N GLU A 10 -17.93 12.05 23.82
CA GLU A 10 -18.11 12.33 25.26
C GLU A 10 -19.57 12.34 25.74
N ARG A 11 -20.55 12.30 24.83
CA ARG A 11 -21.98 12.25 25.19
C ARG A 11 -22.78 11.30 24.28
N GLY A 12 -23.92 10.83 24.81
CA GLY A 12 -24.79 9.79 24.24
C GLY A 12 -25.58 10.21 23.01
N PHE A 13 -24.91 10.73 21.98
CA PHE A 13 -25.52 11.00 20.69
C PHE A 13 -25.41 9.77 19.76
N ILE A 14 -26.45 9.55 18.97
CA ILE A 14 -26.60 8.44 18.03
C ILE A 14 -26.09 8.76 16.61
N GLY A 15 -25.43 9.91 16.40
CA GLY A 15 -24.83 10.31 15.12
C GLY A 15 -23.83 11.47 15.24
N ARG A 16 -22.90 11.57 14.28
CA ARG A 16 -21.88 12.63 14.17
C ARG A 16 -21.88 13.20 12.76
N PHE A 17 -21.95 14.53 12.64
CA PHE A 17 -21.77 15.24 11.38
C PHE A 17 -20.33 15.79 11.31
N VAL A 18 -19.65 15.56 10.20
CA VAL A 18 -18.29 16.05 9.94
C VAL A 18 -18.33 16.90 8.67
N PRO A 19 -18.36 18.23 8.79
CA PRO A 19 -18.30 19.12 7.63
C PRO A 19 -16.98 18.95 6.85
N GLY A 20 -17.05 18.90 5.53
CA GLY A 20 -15.88 18.78 4.65
C GLY A 20 -15.48 17.34 4.33
N ASP A 21 -16.04 16.35 5.03
CA ASP A 21 -15.97 14.95 4.59
C ASP A 21 -16.87 14.70 3.39
N GLY A 22 -16.54 13.66 2.64
CA GLY A 22 -17.30 13.26 1.47
C GLY A 22 -16.82 11.92 0.92
N THR A 23 -17.32 11.57 -0.26
CA THR A 23 -16.86 10.38 -0.97
C THR A 23 -16.03 10.80 -2.18
N TYR A 24 -15.07 9.98 -2.54
CA TYR A 24 -14.32 10.12 -3.77
C TYR A 24 -14.16 8.76 -4.43
N HIS A 25 -13.81 8.75 -5.72
CA HIS A 25 -13.58 7.53 -6.45
C HIS A 25 -12.13 7.06 -6.24
N PRO A 26 -11.87 5.96 -5.49
CA PRO A 26 -10.51 5.62 -5.08
C PRO A 26 -9.59 5.30 -6.26
N ALA A 27 -10.08 4.56 -7.26
CA ALA A 27 -9.29 4.23 -8.44
C ALA A 27 -8.89 5.48 -9.24
N LYS A 28 -9.84 6.41 -9.52
CA LYS A 28 -9.53 7.66 -10.23
C LYS A 28 -8.52 8.52 -9.49
N PHE A 29 -8.63 8.59 -8.16
CA PHE A 29 -7.65 9.28 -7.34
C PHE A 29 -6.25 8.66 -7.48
N ALA A 30 -6.13 7.33 -7.31
CA ALA A 30 -4.86 6.63 -7.47
C ALA A 30 -4.26 6.80 -8.87
N TYR A 31 -5.07 6.73 -9.92
CA TYR A 31 -4.63 6.98 -11.30
C TYR A 31 -4.15 8.42 -11.52
N GLY A 32 -4.85 9.41 -10.94
CA GLY A 32 -4.42 10.81 -11.00
C GLY A 32 -3.04 11.03 -10.37
N VAL A 33 -2.82 10.46 -9.18
CA VAL A 33 -1.50 10.51 -8.51
C VAL A 33 -0.42 9.83 -9.35
N LEU A 34 -0.71 8.63 -9.88
CA LEU A 34 0.23 7.89 -10.74
C LEU A 34 0.60 8.69 -11.98
N GLN A 35 -0.39 9.31 -12.65
CA GLN A 35 -0.16 10.11 -13.84
C GLN A 35 0.79 11.28 -13.57
N VAL A 36 0.61 11.99 -12.45
CA VAL A 36 1.49 13.09 -12.04
C VAL A 36 2.91 12.58 -11.77
N ALA A 37 3.06 11.45 -11.09
CA ALA A 37 4.37 10.86 -10.79
C ALA A 37 5.13 10.44 -12.06
N VAL A 38 4.45 9.76 -12.99
CA VAL A 38 5.04 9.37 -14.28
C VAL A 38 5.42 10.61 -15.10
N ASN A 39 4.56 11.64 -15.14
CA ASN A 39 4.87 12.89 -15.82
C ASN A 39 6.07 13.63 -15.20
N ALA A 40 6.37 13.39 -13.92
CA ALA A 40 7.55 13.91 -13.23
C ALA A 40 8.81 13.06 -13.46
N GLY A 41 8.74 11.99 -14.26
CA GLY A 41 9.88 11.13 -14.62
C GLY A 41 10.02 9.87 -13.78
N VAL A 42 9.03 9.50 -12.98
CA VAL A 42 9.03 8.19 -12.30
C VAL A 42 8.82 7.07 -13.31
N GLU A 43 9.69 6.08 -13.29
CA GLU A 43 9.54 4.87 -14.10
C GLU A 43 8.53 3.91 -13.47
N LEU A 44 7.55 3.46 -14.26
CA LEU A 44 6.52 2.51 -13.83
C LEU A 44 6.77 1.14 -14.46
N TYR A 45 6.96 0.14 -13.62
CA TYR A 45 7.08 -1.26 -14.01
C TYR A 45 5.89 -2.06 -13.49
N THR A 46 5.05 -2.55 -14.40
CA THR A 46 3.88 -3.39 -14.08
C THR A 46 4.13 -4.84 -14.48
N GLY A 47 3.47 -5.79 -13.81
CA GLY A 47 3.66 -7.22 -14.11
C GLY A 47 5.02 -7.76 -13.67
N VAL A 48 5.77 -7.01 -12.86
CA VAL A 48 7.08 -7.38 -12.31
C VAL A 48 6.93 -7.63 -10.80
N PRO A 49 6.45 -8.79 -10.36
CA PRO A 49 6.26 -9.07 -8.94
C PRO A 49 7.62 -9.14 -8.22
N VAL A 50 7.75 -8.37 -7.15
CA VAL A 50 8.89 -8.47 -6.24
C VAL A 50 8.72 -9.71 -5.36
N ARG A 51 9.71 -10.60 -5.39
CA ARG A 51 9.71 -11.88 -4.67
C ARG A 51 10.44 -11.82 -3.34
N ARG A 52 11.46 -10.98 -3.23
CA ARG A 52 12.27 -10.85 -2.02
C ARG A 52 12.97 -9.51 -1.99
N ILE A 53 13.10 -8.96 -0.79
CA ILE A 53 13.92 -7.78 -0.52
C ILE A 53 14.85 -8.12 0.65
N HIS A 54 16.12 -7.81 0.52
CA HIS A 54 17.09 -7.94 1.63
C HIS A 54 18.16 -6.87 1.53
N SER A 55 18.73 -6.49 2.67
CA SER A 55 19.86 -5.57 2.71
C SER A 55 21.15 -6.29 2.37
N ALA A 56 21.95 -5.68 1.49
CA ALA A 56 23.32 -6.08 1.22
C ALA A 56 24.27 -5.54 2.30
N SER A 57 25.48 -6.09 2.35
CA SER A 57 26.52 -5.70 3.31
C SER A 57 27.02 -4.26 3.14
N ASP A 58 26.84 -3.68 1.95
CA ASP A 58 27.25 -2.31 1.61
C ASP A 58 26.19 -1.24 1.94
N GLY A 59 25.12 -1.62 2.64
CA GLY A 59 24.04 -0.72 3.03
C GLY A 59 23.00 -0.45 1.95
N ARG A 60 23.11 -1.06 0.76
CA ARG A 60 22.04 -1.04 -0.25
C ARG A 60 21.05 -2.19 -0.02
N HIS A 61 19.94 -2.16 -0.74
CA HIS A 61 18.95 -3.21 -0.75
C HIS A 61 18.91 -3.90 -2.11
N VAL A 62 18.85 -5.23 -2.09
CA VAL A 62 18.65 -6.09 -3.25
C VAL A 62 17.16 -6.40 -3.36
N ILE A 63 16.58 -6.12 -4.52
CA ILE A 63 15.17 -6.38 -4.85
C ILE A 63 15.16 -7.47 -5.92
N GLN A 64 14.60 -8.63 -5.60
CA GLN A 64 14.56 -9.77 -6.50
C GLN A 64 13.19 -9.87 -7.16
N THR A 65 13.18 -10.08 -8.47
CA THR A 65 12.00 -10.28 -9.32
C THR A 65 12.22 -11.48 -10.22
N ASP A 66 11.18 -11.95 -10.91
CA ASP A 66 11.30 -13.08 -11.85
C ASP A 66 12.18 -12.72 -13.07
N GLY A 67 12.33 -11.43 -13.38
CA GLY A 67 13.14 -10.92 -14.50
C GLY A 67 14.58 -10.54 -14.15
N GLY A 68 14.99 -10.70 -12.89
CA GLY A 68 16.31 -10.29 -12.41
C GLY A 68 16.27 -9.52 -11.09
N SER A 69 17.41 -8.93 -10.71
CA SER A 69 17.58 -8.21 -9.46
C SER A 69 17.94 -6.75 -9.67
N LEU A 70 17.44 -5.89 -8.79
CA LEU A 70 17.76 -4.46 -8.73
C LEU A 70 18.48 -4.13 -7.43
N LEU A 71 19.29 -3.07 -7.47
CA LEU A 71 19.95 -2.49 -6.30
C LEU A 71 19.39 -1.10 -6.03
N ALA A 72 18.95 -0.84 -4.79
CA ALA A 72 18.45 0.47 -4.38
C ALA A 72 19.10 0.92 -3.06
N ARG A 73 19.30 2.23 -2.89
CA ARG A 73 19.76 2.79 -1.61
C ARG A 73 18.67 2.81 -0.54
N SER A 74 17.41 2.82 -0.95
CA SER A 74 16.24 2.86 -0.06
C SER A 74 15.07 2.16 -0.74
N VAL A 75 14.21 1.53 0.06
CA VAL A 75 13.02 0.82 -0.43
C VAL A 75 11.81 1.24 0.41
N ILE A 76 10.74 1.65 -0.26
CA ILE A 76 9.43 1.90 0.37
C ILE A 76 8.52 0.73 0.04
N VAL A 77 7.97 0.08 1.07
CA VAL A 77 7.07 -1.07 0.92
C VAL A 77 5.63 -0.58 0.99
N ALA A 78 4.95 -0.58 -0.14
CA ALA A 78 3.56 -0.13 -0.29
C ALA A 78 2.64 -1.21 -0.91
N THR A 79 2.90 -2.49 -0.62
CA THR A 79 2.20 -3.65 -1.21
C THR A 79 0.88 -3.99 -0.53
N ASN A 80 0.43 -3.18 0.43
CA ASN A 80 -0.81 -3.38 1.20
C ASN A 80 -0.83 -4.79 1.83
N ALA A 81 -1.94 -5.54 1.68
CA ALA A 81 -2.11 -6.88 2.26
C ALA A 81 -1.14 -7.95 1.69
N PHE A 82 -0.38 -7.63 0.63
CA PHE A 82 0.57 -8.54 0.01
C PHE A 82 2.00 -8.38 0.54
N THR A 83 2.21 -7.61 1.62
CA THR A 83 3.53 -7.40 2.25
C THR A 83 4.23 -8.71 2.62
N HIS A 84 3.48 -9.74 2.97
CA HIS A 84 4.02 -11.07 3.27
C HIS A 84 4.67 -11.78 2.07
N GLN A 85 4.45 -11.32 0.84
CA GLN A 85 5.06 -11.93 -0.35
C GLN A 85 6.57 -11.65 -0.43
N PRO A 86 7.02 -10.38 -0.43
CA PRO A 86 8.46 -10.08 -0.38
C PRO A 86 9.09 -10.29 1.01
N PHE A 87 8.29 -10.34 2.08
CA PHE A 87 8.72 -10.57 3.47
C PHE A 87 7.90 -11.69 4.13
N PRO A 88 8.19 -12.98 3.83
CA PRO A 88 7.47 -14.12 4.39
C PRO A 88 7.39 -14.13 5.93
N GLU A 89 8.40 -13.60 6.61
CA GLU A 89 8.46 -13.44 8.06
C GLU A 89 7.35 -12.56 8.64
N LEU A 90 6.75 -11.68 7.83
CA LEU A 90 5.62 -10.84 8.21
C LEU A 90 4.26 -11.52 7.94
N GLY A 91 4.25 -12.80 7.56
CA GLY A 91 3.05 -13.56 7.23
C GLY A 91 2.02 -13.70 8.35
N ALA A 92 2.40 -13.49 9.62
CA ALA A 92 1.48 -13.48 10.74
C ALA A 92 0.53 -12.26 10.74
N TRP A 93 0.92 -11.16 10.08
CA TRP A 93 0.16 -9.90 10.01
C TRP A 93 -0.65 -9.78 8.71
N ARG A 94 -1.33 -10.87 8.34
CA ARG A 94 -2.17 -10.90 7.13
C ARG A 94 -3.52 -10.25 7.39
N ILE A 95 -3.78 -9.17 6.66
CA ILE A 95 -5.14 -8.66 6.51
C ILE A 95 -5.90 -9.64 5.62
N SER A 96 -7.01 -10.20 6.11
CA SER A 96 -7.90 -11.01 5.27
C SER A 96 -8.52 -10.09 4.22
N VAL A 97 -8.12 -10.25 2.96
CA VAL A 97 -8.68 -9.48 1.85
C VAL A 97 -9.68 -10.36 1.11
N GLN A 98 -10.92 -9.87 1.00
CA GLN A 98 -11.89 -10.43 0.07
C GLN A 98 -11.39 -10.23 -1.36
N LYS A 99 -11.12 -11.33 -2.05
CA LYS A 99 -10.68 -11.31 -3.44
C LYS A 99 -11.88 -10.87 -4.29
N PHE A 100 -11.87 -9.64 -4.77
CA PHE A 100 -12.83 -9.21 -5.80
C PHE A 100 -12.52 -9.99 -7.09
N GLY A 101 -13.54 -10.64 -7.65
CA GLY A 101 -13.41 -11.44 -8.86
C GLY A 101 -12.81 -10.64 -10.01
N SER A 102 -12.15 -11.32 -10.95
CA SER A 102 -11.54 -10.69 -12.13
C SER A 102 -12.59 -9.90 -12.89
N VAL A 103 -12.47 -8.57 -12.88
CA VAL A 103 -13.15 -7.71 -13.84
C VAL A 103 -12.48 -7.97 -15.19
N ARG A 104 -13.21 -8.63 -16.10
CA ARG A 104 -12.82 -8.68 -17.51
C ARG A 104 -13.12 -7.31 -18.10
N ALA A 105 -12.09 -6.67 -18.67
CA ALA A 105 -12.25 -5.50 -19.51
C ALA A 105 -12.89 -5.89 -20.85
#